data_AF-A0A7S1Z6L8-F1
#
_entry.id   AF-A0A7S1Z6L8-F1
#
_cell.length_a   1.000
_cell.length_b   1.000
_cell.length_c   1.000
_cell.angle_alpha   90.00
_cell.angle_beta   90.00
_cell.angle_gamma   90.00
#
_symmetry.space_group_name_H-M   'P 1'
#
loop_
_entity.id
_entity.type
_entity.pdbx_description
1 polymer ?
#
loop_
_entity_poly.entity_id
_entity_poly.type
_entity_poly.pdbx_seq_one_letter_code
_entity_poly.pdbx_strand_id
1 'polypeptide(L)'
;MRFTNLQIPNSAKIIGAYVQFEVDEKKDTMTTLTIHGQAADNPAGFSTDEYNISKRSLTNAAVSWNNIPAWRKKSDKHNTPDISQIVQELVSRVGWVPGNSIVILVSGTG
;
A
#
# COMPACT_ATOMS: atom_id res chain seq x y z
N MET A 1 -6.27 1.04 -0.97
CA MET A 1 -6.60 -0.33 -0.49
C MET A 1 -6.56 -0.34 1.04
N ARG A 2 -7.44 -1.08 1.74
CA ARG A 2 -7.45 -1.19 3.22
C ARG A 2 -7.36 -2.66 3.63
N PHE A 3 -6.35 -2.99 4.44
CA PHE A 3 -6.12 -4.31 5.01
C PHE A 3 -6.46 -4.25 6.49
N THR A 4 -7.40 -5.08 6.93
CA THR A 4 -7.98 -5.01 8.28
C THR A 4 -7.56 -6.18 9.14
N ASN A 5 -7.67 -6.04 10.47
CA ASN A 5 -7.44 -7.11 11.42
C ASN A 5 -6.01 -7.71 11.32
N LEU A 6 -5.00 -6.85 11.18
CA LEU A 6 -3.61 -7.29 11.04
C LEU A 6 -3.06 -7.68 12.42
N GLN A 7 -2.77 -8.98 12.60
CA GLN A 7 -2.24 -9.54 13.84
C GLN A 7 -0.71 -9.35 13.94
N ILE A 8 -0.25 -8.11 13.72
CA ILE A 8 1.17 -7.74 13.79
C ILE A 8 1.42 -7.09 15.15
N PRO A 9 2.36 -7.60 15.98
CA PRO A 9 2.73 -6.94 17.23
C PRO A 9 3.27 -5.52 17.01
N ASN A 10 3.08 -4.65 17.99
CA ASN A 10 3.68 -3.31 17.96
C ASN A 10 5.20 -3.42 17.81
N SER A 11 5.76 -2.60 16.91
CA SER A 11 7.18 -2.52 16.63
C SER A 11 7.82 -3.85 16.18
N ALA A 12 7.01 -4.80 15.69
CA ALA A 12 7.54 -5.99 15.04
C ALA A 12 8.43 -5.59 13.85
N LYS A 13 9.57 -6.29 13.69
CA LYS A 13 10.45 -6.08 12.54
C LYS A 13 9.79 -6.67 11.29
N ILE A 14 9.54 -5.82 10.29
CA ILE A 14 9.02 -6.24 9.01
C ILE A 14 10.19 -6.63 8.10
N ILE A 15 10.23 -7.91 7.73
CA ILE A 15 11.31 -8.46 6.87
C ILE A 15 11.02 -8.30 5.38
N GLY A 16 9.76 -8.08 5.01
CA GLY A 16 9.31 -7.91 3.63
C GLY A 16 7.80 -7.72 3.62
N ALA A 17 7.32 -6.83 2.76
CA ALA A 17 5.89 -6.63 2.54
C ALA A 17 5.63 -6.26 1.08
N TYR A 18 4.57 -6.80 0.51
CA TYR A 18 4.22 -6.60 -0.90
C TYR A 18 2.71 -6.53 -1.06
N VAL A 19 2.23 -5.71 -1.99
CA VAL A 19 0.87 -5.82 -2.51
C VAL A 19 0.93 -6.62 -3.81
N GLN A 20 0.11 -7.66 -3.91
CA GLN A 20 -0.03 -8.47 -5.12
C GLN A 20 -1.25 -7.99 -5.92
N PHE A 21 -1.02 -7.68 -7.19
CA PHE A 21 -2.06 -7.38 -8.18
C PHE A 21 -2.25 -8.57 -9.11
N GLU A 22 -3.49 -8.79 -9.54
CA GLU A 22 -3.84 -9.74 -10.59
C GLU A 22 -4.23 -8.98 -11.86
N VAL A 23 -3.71 -9.44 -13.00
CA VAL A 23 -3.96 -8.82 -14.31
C VAL A 23 -5.40 -9.08 -14.77
N ASP A 24 -6.19 -8.02 -14.94
CA ASP A 24 -7.52 -8.13 -15.56
C ASP A 24 -7.45 -8.01 -17.09
N GLU A 25 -6.65 -7.07 -17.60
CA GLU A 25 -6.46 -6.81 -19.02
C GLU A 25 -4.98 -6.69 -19.39
N LYS A 26 -4.66 -7.05 -20.64
CA LYS A 26 -3.32 -6.88 -21.18
C LYS A 26 -3.07 -5.41 -21.48
N LYS A 27 -2.01 -4.84 -20.91
CA LYS A 27 -1.56 -3.46 -21.21
C LYS A 27 -0.04 -3.36 -21.19
N ASP A 28 0.47 -2.44 -21.98
CA ASP A 28 1.90 -2.15 -22.10
C ASP A 28 2.24 -0.65 -22.07
N THR A 29 1.29 0.21 -21.68
CA THR A 29 1.58 1.61 -21.41
C THR A 29 2.62 1.72 -20.29
N MET A 30 3.63 2.55 -20.52
CA MET A 30 4.63 2.85 -19.50
C MET A 30 3.93 3.44 -18.27
N THR A 31 4.03 2.74 -17.15
CA THR A 31 3.33 3.11 -15.91
C THR A 31 4.35 3.35 -14.80
N THR A 32 4.21 4.49 -14.12
CA THR A 32 5.05 4.89 -12.99
C THR A 32 4.16 5.18 -11.81
N LEU A 33 4.37 4.46 -10.71
CA LEU A 33 3.57 4.59 -9.49
C LEU A 33 4.43 4.94 -8.29
N THR A 34 3.83 5.62 -7.32
CA THR A 34 4.38 5.87 -5.99
C THR A 34 3.43 5.27 -4.96
N ILE A 35 3.98 4.53 -4.01
CA ILE A 35 3.25 3.81 -2.98
C ILE A 35 3.52 4.47 -1.63
N HIS A 36 2.46 4.74 -0.88
CA HIS A 36 2.49 5.25 0.49
C HIS A 36 1.57 4.44 1.39
N GLY A 37 1.79 4.55 2.70
CA GLY A 37 0.82 4.19 3.73
C GLY A 37 0.02 5.40 4.19
N GLN A 38 -1.16 5.19 4.77
CA GLN A 38 -1.81 6.23 5.57
C GLN A 38 -1.17 6.29 6.95
N ALA A 39 -0.61 7.45 7.32
CA ALA A 39 -0.03 7.69 8.64
C ALA A 39 -1.10 7.82 9.74
N ALA A 40 -1.73 6.70 10.11
CA ALA A 40 -2.70 6.59 11.19
C ALA A 40 -2.55 5.25 11.92
N ASP A 41 -2.82 5.22 13.21
CA ASP A 41 -2.65 4.02 14.04
C ASP A 41 -3.65 2.91 13.67
N ASN A 42 -4.91 3.30 13.43
CA ASN A 42 -5.96 2.43 12.91
C ASN A 42 -6.85 3.22 11.94
N PRO A 43 -6.53 3.25 10.64
CA PRO A 43 -7.26 4.01 9.65
C PRO A 43 -8.71 3.51 9.52
N ALA A 44 -9.65 4.45 9.59
CA ALA A 44 -11.05 4.20 9.34
C ALA A 44 -11.31 3.72 7.90
N GLY A 45 -12.49 3.14 7.69
CA GLY A 45 -12.99 2.78 6.38
C GLY A 45 -13.04 3.97 5.42
N PHE A 46 -13.19 3.68 4.13
CA PHE A 46 -13.44 4.74 3.14
C PHE A 46 -14.88 5.22 3.24
N SER A 47 -15.10 6.52 3.09
CA SER A 47 -16.42 7.14 3.00
C SER A 47 -16.60 7.81 1.63
N THR A 48 -17.81 8.27 1.34
CA THR A 48 -18.16 9.00 0.12
C THR A 48 -17.83 10.49 0.20
N ASP A 49 -17.21 10.95 1.29
CA ASP A 49 -16.84 12.37 1.44
C ASP A 49 -15.82 12.77 0.39
N GLU A 50 -15.89 14.03 -0.04
CA GLU A 50 -14.90 14.58 -0.95
C GLU A 50 -13.49 14.41 -0.40
N TYR A 51 -12.59 14.02 -1.31
CA TYR A 51 -11.17 13.83 -1.05
C TYR A 51 -10.88 12.81 0.07
N ASN A 52 -11.80 11.89 0.41
CA ASN A 52 -11.62 10.92 1.50
C ASN A 52 -10.30 10.12 1.42
N ILE A 53 -9.78 9.92 0.21
CA ILE A 53 -8.49 9.26 -0.03
C ILE A 53 -7.34 10.27 -0.07
N SER A 54 -7.42 11.29 -0.93
CA SER A 54 -6.30 12.21 -1.21
C SER A 54 -5.96 13.13 -0.04
N LYS A 55 -6.87 13.37 0.91
CA LYS A 55 -6.60 14.18 2.10
C LYS A 55 -5.99 13.40 3.27
N ARG A 56 -5.82 12.07 3.14
CA ARG A 56 -5.25 11.25 4.20
C ARG A 56 -3.77 11.55 4.36
N SER A 57 -3.33 11.80 5.59
CA SER A 57 -1.90 11.94 5.92
C SER A 57 -1.13 10.70 5.48
N LEU A 58 0.01 10.91 4.83
CA LEU A 58 0.85 9.85 4.28
C LEU A 58 2.00 9.51 5.22
N THR A 59 2.53 8.30 5.11
CA THR A 59 3.83 7.93 5.68
C THR A 59 4.94 8.79 5.09
N ASN A 60 6.00 9.01 5.87
CA ASN A 60 7.23 9.61 5.36
C ASN A 60 7.93 8.66 4.37
N ALA A 61 7.91 7.37 4.67
CA ALA A 61 8.37 6.34 3.75
C ALA A 61 7.46 6.31 2.50
N ALA A 62 8.11 6.21 1.34
CA ALA A 62 7.47 6.09 0.04
C ALA A 62 8.29 5.12 -0.82
N VAL A 63 7.63 4.34 -1.68
CA VAL A 63 8.28 3.41 -2.59
C VAL A 63 7.86 3.71 -4.01
N SER A 64 8.85 3.95 -4.87
CA SER A 64 8.63 4.16 -6.31
C SER A 64 8.60 2.83 -7.05
N TRP A 65 7.59 2.64 -7.89
CA TRP A 65 7.41 1.50 -8.78
C TRP A 65 7.46 1.99 -10.23
N ASN A 66 8.67 2.19 -10.74
CA ASN A 66 8.93 2.89 -12.01
C ASN A 66 9.12 1.94 -13.21
N ASN A 67 9.34 0.66 -12.98
CA ASN A 67 9.65 -0.33 -14.01
C ASN A 67 8.58 -1.43 -14.05
N ILE A 68 7.30 -1.03 -14.16
CA ILE A 68 6.20 -1.98 -14.28
C ILE A 68 6.29 -2.63 -15.66
N PRO A 69 6.53 -3.95 -15.77
CA PRO A 69 6.61 -4.60 -17.07
C PRO A 69 5.24 -4.61 -17.74
N ALA A 70 5.21 -4.75 -19.06
CA ALA A 70 3.97 -4.99 -19.77
C ALA A 70 3.27 -6.24 -19.24
N TRP A 71 1.98 -6.12 -18.93
CA TRP A 71 1.16 -7.24 -18.47
C TRP A 71 0.58 -7.94 -19.70
N ARG A 72 1.14 -9.12 -20.02
CA ARG A 72 0.87 -9.81 -21.30
C ARG A 72 -0.18 -10.92 -21.21
N LYS A 73 -0.58 -11.32 -19.99
CA LYS A 73 -1.48 -12.46 -19.77
C LYS A 73 -2.41 -12.19 -18.60
N LYS A 74 -3.71 -12.41 -18.83
CA LYS A 74 -4.76 -12.29 -17.83
C LYS A 74 -4.52 -13.29 -16.69
N SER A 75 -4.85 -12.89 -15.47
CA SER A 75 -4.65 -13.63 -14.23
C SER A 75 -3.20 -13.90 -13.84
N ASP A 76 -2.21 -13.32 -14.54
CA ASP A 76 -0.85 -13.27 -14.01
C ASP A 76 -0.81 -12.37 -12.76
N LYS A 77 0.14 -12.65 -11.86
CA LYS A 77 0.27 -11.98 -10.57
C LYS A 77 1.55 -11.17 -10.52
N HIS A 78 1.44 -9.91 -10.15
CA HIS A 78 2.57 -8.99 -10.02
C HIS A 78 2.61 -8.37 -8.63
N ASN A 79 3.76 -8.45 -7.98
CA ASN A 79 3.98 -7.79 -6.70
C ASN A 79 4.53 -6.39 -6.93
N THR A 80 4.21 -5.48 -6.01
CA THR A 80 4.96 -4.24 -5.84
C THR A 80 6.44 -4.53 -5.53
N PRO A 81 7.34 -3.54 -5.61
CA PRO A 81 8.60 -3.58 -4.89
C PRO A 81 8.36 -3.76 -3.37
N ASP A 82 9.42 -4.04 -2.62
CA ASP A 82 9.30 -4.19 -1.17
C ASP A 82 8.83 -2.88 -0.52
N ILE A 83 7.68 -2.95 0.16
CA ILE A 83 7.07 -1.85 0.91
C ILE A 83 7.28 -2.01 2.42
N SER A 84 8.20 -2.88 2.85
CA SER A 84 8.52 -3.11 4.26
C SER A 84 8.78 -1.84 5.04
N GLN A 85 9.46 -0.84 4.48
CA GLN A 85 9.72 0.45 5.15
C GLN A 85 8.43 1.23 5.46
N ILE A 86 7.45 1.20 4.55
CA ILE A 86 6.13 1.82 4.75
C ILE A 86 5.40 1.09 5.87
N VAL A 87 5.35 -0.24 5.82
CA VAL A 87 4.67 -1.05 6.84
C VAL A 87 5.37 -0.90 8.19
N GLN A 88 6.69 -0.86 8.22
CA GLN A 88 7.49 -0.65 9.43
C GLN A 88 7.13 0.67 10.11
N GLU A 89 7.02 1.76 9.35
CA GLU A 89 6.61 3.06 9.90
C GLU A 89 5.24 2.97 10.59
N LEU A 90 4.28 2.25 9.98
CA LEU A 90 2.92 2.10 10.51
C LEU A 90 2.85 1.23 11.76
N VAL A 91 3.53 0.08 11.78
CA VAL A 91 3.48 -0.85 12.94
C VAL A 91 4.34 -0.37 14.11
N SER A 92 5.26 0.57 13.87
CA SER A 92 6.07 1.23 14.89
C SER A 92 5.41 2.48 15.49
N ARG A 93 4.20 2.85 15.06
CA ARG A 93 3.46 3.98 15.66
C ARG A 93 3.06 3.64 17.09
N VAL A 94 3.07 4.66 17.96
CA VAL A 94 2.77 4.48 19.40
C VAL A 94 1.39 3.88 19.66
N GLY A 95 0.38 4.20 18.85
CA GLY A 95 -0.97 3.66 18.98
C GLY A 95 -1.22 2.35 18.22
N TRP A 96 -0.20 1.76 17.61
CA TRP A 96 -0.37 0.49 16.90
C TRP A 96 -0.62 -0.66 17.88
N VAL A 97 -1.70 -1.41 17.67
CA VAL A 97 -2.02 -2.64 18.40
C VAL A 97 -2.44 -3.74 17.42
N PRO A 98 -2.21 -5.03 17.74
CA PRO A 98 -2.72 -6.13 16.93
C PRO A 98 -4.23 -6.02 16.68
N GLY A 99 -4.66 -6.24 15.44
CA GLY A 99 -6.03 -6.02 14.98
C GLY A 99 -6.24 -4.67 14.29
N ASN A 100 -5.29 -3.74 14.38
CA ASN A 100 -5.34 -2.49 13.62
C ASN A 100 -5.28 -2.74 12.11
N SER A 101 -5.73 -1.73 11.37
CA SER A 101 -5.75 -1.75 9.91
C SER A 101 -4.55 -1.01 9.32
N ILE A 102 -4.23 -1.30 8.05
CA ILE A 102 -3.32 -0.50 7.23
C ILE A 102 -4.05 -0.07 5.97
N VAL A 103 -3.82 1.16 5.54
CA VAL A 103 -4.22 1.64 4.21
C VAL A 103 -2.98 1.88 3.37
N ILE A 104 -2.97 1.29 2.18
CA ILE A 104 -1.97 1.54 1.14
C ILE A 104 -2.62 2.43 0.07
N LEU A 105 -1.95 3.54 -0.22
CA LEU A 105 -2.30 4.52 -1.25
C LEU A 105 -1.31 4.39 -2.40
N VAL A 106 -1.82 4.45 -3.63
CA VAL A 106 -1.03 4.38 -4.85
C VAL A 106 -1.45 5.54 -5.74
N SER A 107 -0.48 6.29 -6.23
CA SER A 107 -0.66 7.42 -7.15
C SER A 107 0.37 7.34 -8.27
N GLY A 108 0.13 7.95 -9.42
CA GLY A 108 1.08 7.93 -10.52
C GLY A 108 0.46 8.22 -11.88
N THR A 109 1.11 7.76 -12.94
CA THR A 109 0.73 7.97 -14.35
C THR A 109 0.87 6.69 -15.16
N GLY A 110 -0.02 6.46 -16.13
CA GLY A 110 -0.01 5.33 -17.07
C GLY A 110 -1.37 5.08 -17.72
#